data_AF-A0A1X6ZLC5-F1
#
_entry.id   AF-A0A1X6ZLC5-F1
#
_cell.length_a   1.000
_cell.length_b   1.000
_cell.length_c   1.000
_cell.angle_alpha   90.00
_cell.angle_beta   90.00
_cell.angle_gamma   90.00
#
_symmetry.space_group_name_H-M   'P 1'
#
loop_
_entity.id
_entity.type
_entity.pdbx_description
1 polymer ?
#
loop_
_entity_poly.entity_id
_entity_poly.type
_entity_poly.pdbx_seq_one_letter_code
_entity_poly.pdbx_strand_id
1 'polypeptide(L)'
;MDKVLSNMVRCLDEAPATGRASAVAGDEDAQMQTMLKALYTDAATDVAGLRDMGGRLDRVMRAPQGVSLPVTTLLNEAVRQQNIRWTRALLEAGADPNASGSVMAYSAVQLFHPGSPSLHIFNDGSPATVFLRAYIDHGGLVNTAEGGGTGDLPLLSATTSNLAARVFLLENGVDSWYTSYSPSRLRFPTSALGALIWGGRAPDYAEQITQLAEKCLLRPPDQPLYREISQQTLRDHLELYGEASGPTERHKLWQVQKAVRAPIDADVVRPSPAILDLLDRHAVPDAEGGWILHEGALWQRHDDPHEGSVLGTNIH
;
A
#
# COMPACT_ATOMS: atom_id res chain seq x y z
N MET A 1 -16.86 10.49 -6.70
CA MET A 1 -15.88 9.39 -6.88
C MET A 1 -16.01 8.71 -8.25
N ASP A 2 -17.21 8.30 -8.66
CA ASP A 2 -17.42 7.54 -9.92
C ASP A 2 -16.94 8.24 -11.20
N LYS A 3 -17.09 9.58 -11.34
CA LYS A 3 -16.57 10.33 -12.50
C LYS A 3 -15.04 10.40 -12.58
N VAL A 4 -14.33 10.24 -11.46
CA VAL A 4 -12.86 10.22 -11.43
C VAL A 4 -12.37 8.85 -11.85
N LEU A 5 -13.00 7.79 -11.34
CA LEU A 5 -12.69 6.41 -11.70
C LEU A 5 -13.02 6.10 -13.17
N SER A 6 -14.10 6.67 -13.73
CA SER A 6 -14.41 6.53 -15.16
C SER A 6 -13.34 7.11 -16.07
N ASN A 7 -12.61 8.14 -15.61
CA ASN A 7 -11.52 8.76 -16.36
C ASN A 7 -10.17 8.04 -16.18
N MET A 8 -10.11 7.02 -15.31
CA MET A 8 -8.91 6.21 -15.07
C MET A 8 -8.83 4.97 -15.95
N VAL A 9 -9.96 4.56 -16.57
CA VAL A 9 -10.03 3.33 -17.35
C VAL A 9 -9.00 3.35 -18.48
N ARG A 10 -8.06 2.40 -18.43
CA ARG A 10 -7.03 2.22 -19.45
C ARG A 10 -7.62 1.39 -20.58
N CYS A 11 -8.13 2.09 -21.60
CA CYS A 11 -8.63 1.45 -22.81
C CYS A 11 -7.49 1.21 -23.80
N LEU A 12 -7.61 0.15 -24.58
CA LEU A 12 -6.78 -0.14 -25.73
C LEU A 12 -7.61 0.02 -27.01
N ASP A 13 -6.96 0.45 -28.08
CA ASP A 13 -7.53 0.34 -29.42
C ASP A 13 -7.73 -1.14 -29.79
N GLU A 14 -8.60 -1.39 -30.76
CA GLU A 14 -9.08 -2.73 -31.08
C GLU A 14 -7.97 -3.74 -31.44
N ALA A 15 -6.99 -3.31 -32.25
CA ALA A 15 -5.88 -4.18 -32.65
C ALA A 15 -4.95 -4.53 -31.47
N PRO A 16 -4.44 -3.56 -30.66
CA PRO A 16 -3.72 -3.84 -29.42
C PRO A 16 -4.51 -4.69 -28.41
N ALA A 17 -5.81 -4.44 -28.25
CA ALA A 17 -6.69 -5.21 -27.38
C ALA A 17 -6.74 -6.69 -27.80
N THR A 18 -6.87 -6.93 -29.10
CA THR A 18 -6.91 -8.29 -29.68
C THR A 18 -5.57 -9.02 -29.43
N GLY A 19 -4.44 -8.37 -29.73
CA GLY A 19 -3.12 -8.96 -29.50
C GLY A 19 -2.86 -9.29 -28.02
N ARG A 20 -3.25 -8.40 -27.11
CA ARG A 20 -3.12 -8.63 -25.65
C ARG A 20 -4.04 -9.75 -25.16
N ALA A 21 -5.27 -9.83 -25.68
CA ALA A 21 -6.21 -10.88 -25.31
C ALA A 21 -5.67 -12.27 -25.69
N SER A 22 -5.16 -12.43 -26.91
CA SER A 22 -4.51 -13.67 -27.36
C SER A 22 -3.27 -14.02 -26.53
N ALA A 23 -2.43 -13.04 -26.21
CA ALA A 23 -1.22 -13.26 -25.40
C ALA A 23 -1.51 -13.74 -23.97
N VAL A 24 -2.65 -13.32 -23.38
CA VAL A 24 -3.04 -13.68 -21.99
C VAL A 24 -3.82 -14.99 -21.95
N ALA A 25 -4.86 -15.14 -22.79
CA ALA A 25 -5.72 -16.32 -22.79
C ALA A 25 -5.09 -17.53 -23.51
N GLY A 26 -4.12 -17.29 -24.39
CA GLY A 26 -3.64 -18.28 -25.36
C GLY A 26 -4.58 -18.42 -26.55
N ASP A 27 -4.08 -18.97 -27.65
CA ASP A 27 -4.80 -19.02 -28.94
C ASP A 27 -6.04 -19.94 -28.94
N GLU A 28 -6.12 -20.87 -28.00
CA GLU A 28 -7.15 -21.92 -27.98
C GLU A 28 -8.43 -21.52 -27.20
N ASP A 29 -8.41 -20.43 -26.42
CA ASP A 29 -9.58 -19.98 -25.65
C ASP A 29 -10.27 -18.74 -26.27
N ALA A 30 -10.99 -18.96 -27.36
CA ALA A 30 -11.71 -17.90 -28.09
C ALA A 30 -12.74 -17.15 -27.22
N GLN A 31 -13.39 -17.83 -26.27
CA GLN A 31 -14.35 -17.18 -25.37
C GLN A 31 -13.64 -16.22 -24.41
N MET A 32 -12.53 -16.65 -23.79
CA MET A 32 -11.75 -15.79 -22.90
C MET A 32 -11.07 -14.65 -23.66
N GLN A 33 -10.58 -14.87 -24.88
CA GLN A 33 -10.08 -13.79 -25.74
C GLN A 33 -11.15 -12.74 -26.02
N THR A 34 -12.39 -13.18 -26.30
CA THR A 34 -13.52 -12.27 -26.53
C THR A 34 -13.81 -11.42 -25.30
N MET A 35 -13.82 -12.03 -24.11
CA MET A 35 -14.06 -11.32 -22.84
C MET A 35 -12.92 -10.35 -22.50
N LEU A 36 -11.67 -10.77 -22.67
CA LEU A 36 -10.50 -9.91 -22.45
C LEU A 36 -10.49 -8.74 -23.44
N LYS A 37 -10.83 -8.97 -24.72
CA LYS A 37 -10.95 -7.90 -25.70
C LYS A 37 -12.03 -6.91 -25.28
N ALA A 38 -13.21 -7.39 -24.90
CA ALA A 38 -14.30 -6.55 -24.41
C ALA A 38 -13.89 -5.73 -23.19
N LEU A 39 -13.16 -6.33 -22.24
CA LEU A 39 -12.58 -5.63 -21.09
C LEU A 39 -11.59 -4.54 -21.51
N TYR A 40 -10.65 -4.87 -22.39
CA TYR A 40 -9.60 -3.94 -22.83
C TYR A 40 -10.13 -2.77 -23.66
N THR A 41 -11.24 -2.94 -24.37
CA THR A 41 -11.91 -1.85 -25.10
C THR A 41 -13.00 -1.16 -24.28
N ASP A 42 -13.11 -1.47 -22.98
CA ASP A 42 -14.18 -1.02 -22.07
C ASP A 42 -15.60 -1.15 -22.67
N ALA A 43 -15.83 -2.25 -23.40
CA ALA A 43 -17.15 -2.58 -23.91
C ALA A 43 -18.13 -2.80 -22.75
N ALA A 44 -19.41 -2.55 -23.02
CA ALA A 44 -20.46 -2.78 -22.03
C ALA A 44 -20.45 -4.24 -21.55
N THR A 45 -20.51 -4.42 -20.24
CA THR A 45 -20.50 -5.73 -19.58
C THR A 45 -21.92 -6.12 -19.16
N ASP A 46 -22.27 -7.38 -19.37
CA ASP A 46 -23.51 -7.98 -18.84
C ASP A 46 -23.16 -8.98 -17.73
N VAL A 47 -23.64 -8.71 -16.51
CA VAL A 47 -23.41 -9.55 -15.34
C VAL A 47 -24.04 -10.94 -15.50
N ALA A 48 -25.17 -11.04 -16.22
CA ALA A 48 -25.79 -12.35 -16.48
C ALA A 48 -24.90 -13.20 -17.39
N GLY A 49 -24.43 -12.65 -18.51
CA GLY A 49 -23.48 -13.32 -19.39
C GLY A 49 -22.16 -13.69 -18.71
N LEU A 50 -21.65 -12.86 -17.80
CA LEU A 50 -20.48 -13.20 -16.98
C LEU A 50 -20.79 -14.38 -16.03
N ARG A 51 -21.96 -14.39 -15.40
CA ARG A 51 -22.36 -15.47 -14.48
C ARG A 51 -22.45 -16.82 -15.20
N ASP A 52 -22.89 -16.83 -16.45
CA ASP A 52 -22.95 -18.04 -17.29
C ASP A 52 -21.55 -18.63 -17.58
N MET A 53 -20.47 -17.86 -17.40
CA MET A 53 -19.11 -18.37 -17.49
C MET A 53 -18.73 -19.26 -16.30
N GLY A 54 -19.40 -19.12 -15.15
CA GLY A 54 -19.16 -19.90 -13.93
C GLY A 54 -17.69 -19.90 -13.51
N GLY A 55 -17.15 -21.07 -13.17
CA GLY A 55 -15.75 -21.24 -12.74
C GLY A 55 -14.68 -20.84 -13.77
N ARG A 56 -15.06 -20.47 -15.00
CA ARG A 56 -14.11 -19.89 -15.97
C ARG A 56 -13.69 -18.47 -15.61
N LEU A 57 -14.47 -17.74 -14.81
CA LEU A 57 -14.09 -16.41 -14.32
C LEU A 57 -12.77 -16.47 -13.52
N ASP A 58 -12.54 -17.59 -12.85
CA ASP A 58 -11.41 -17.84 -11.96
C ASP A 58 -10.23 -18.53 -12.66
N ARG A 59 -10.32 -18.72 -13.97
CA ARG A 59 -9.26 -19.36 -14.76
C ARG A 59 -7.97 -18.55 -14.61
N VAL A 60 -6.96 -19.19 -14.02
CA VAL A 60 -5.61 -18.64 -13.93
C VAL A 60 -4.95 -18.69 -15.31
N MET A 61 -4.51 -17.53 -15.77
CA MET A 61 -3.89 -17.27 -17.06
C MET A 61 -2.48 -16.73 -16.87
N ARG A 62 -1.69 -16.70 -17.95
CA ARG A 62 -0.39 -16.04 -17.94
C ARG A 62 -0.57 -14.53 -17.96
N ALA A 63 0.15 -13.80 -17.13
CA ALA A 63 0.16 -12.35 -17.23
C ALA A 63 0.87 -11.86 -18.50
N PRO A 64 0.52 -10.66 -19.03
CA PRO A 64 1.25 -10.04 -20.12
C PRO A 64 2.75 -9.87 -19.81
N GLN A 65 3.58 -9.80 -20.84
CA GLN A 65 5.01 -9.47 -20.67
C GLN A 65 5.16 -8.09 -20.00
N GLY A 66 6.15 -7.98 -19.10
CA GLY A 66 6.44 -6.72 -18.39
C GLY A 66 5.58 -6.47 -17.14
N VAL A 67 4.70 -7.39 -16.76
CA VAL A 67 3.94 -7.33 -15.49
C VAL A 67 4.72 -8.08 -14.40
N SER A 68 4.73 -7.53 -13.18
CA SER A 68 5.50 -8.09 -12.05
C SER A 68 4.96 -9.43 -11.53
N LEU A 69 3.69 -9.74 -11.79
CA LEU A 69 3.00 -10.92 -11.31
C LEU A 69 2.85 -11.92 -12.48
N PRO A 70 3.38 -13.15 -12.40
CA PRO A 70 3.47 -14.07 -13.55
C PRO A 70 2.11 -14.63 -14.00
N VAL A 71 1.10 -14.55 -13.14
CA VAL A 71 -0.25 -15.07 -13.38
C VAL A 71 -1.31 -13.98 -13.28
N THR A 72 -2.47 -14.23 -13.88
CA THR A 72 -3.61 -13.31 -13.89
C THR A 72 -4.94 -14.07 -13.98
N THR A 73 -6.04 -13.36 -13.81
CA THR A 73 -7.42 -13.80 -14.04
C THR A 73 -8.13 -12.66 -14.78
N LEU A 74 -9.36 -12.88 -15.25
CA LEU A 74 -10.14 -11.80 -15.87
C LEU A 74 -10.34 -10.62 -14.88
N LEU A 75 -10.58 -10.94 -13.60
CA LEU A 75 -10.71 -9.96 -12.52
C LEU A 75 -9.43 -9.15 -12.30
N ASN A 76 -8.26 -9.80 -12.30
CA ASN A 76 -6.98 -9.12 -12.15
C ASN A 76 -6.67 -8.18 -13.31
N GLU A 77 -6.97 -8.59 -14.55
CA GLU A 77 -6.84 -7.69 -15.70
C GLU A 77 -7.77 -6.48 -15.57
N ALA A 78 -8.98 -6.64 -15.05
CA ALA A 78 -9.90 -5.51 -14.85
C ALA A 78 -9.34 -4.47 -13.87
N VAL A 79 -8.70 -4.91 -12.78
CA VAL A 79 -8.01 -4.02 -11.85
C VAL A 79 -6.81 -3.32 -12.51
N ARG A 80 -6.01 -4.04 -13.30
CA ARG A 80 -4.85 -3.46 -14.02
C ARG A 80 -5.26 -2.42 -15.06
N GLN A 81 -6.43 -2.60 -15.68
CA GLN A 81 -7.04 -1.60 -16.55
C GLN A 81 -7.74 -0.48 -15.79
N GLN A 82 -7.69 -0.48 -14.45
CA GLN A 82 -8.33 0.51 -13.60
C GLN A 82 -9.85 0.60 -13.87
N ASN A 83 -10.45 -0.52 -14.30
CA ASN A 83 -11.83 -0.59 -14.76
C ASN A 83 -12.75 -1.07 -13.63
N ILE A 84 -13.13 -0.16 -12.74
CA ILE A 84 -13.96 -0.50 -11.58
C ILE A 84 -15.33 -1.06 -11.97
N ARG A 85 -15.88 -0.64 -13.13
CA ARG A 85 -17.16 -1.16 -13.63
C ARG A 85 -17.05 -2.65 -13.94
N TRP A 86 -16.02 -3.03 -14.70
CA TRP A 86 -15.75 -4.44 -14.99
C TRP A 86 -15.38 -5.23 -13.74
N THR A 87 -14.58 -4.66 -12.83
CA THR A 87 -14.25 -5.31 -11.55
C THR A 87 -15.51 -5.64 -10.75
N ARG A 88 -16.42 -4.68 -10.56
CA ARG A 88 -17.68 -4.92 -9.85
C ARG A 88 -18.54 -5.93 -10.57
N ALA A 89 -18.70 -5.82 -11.89
CA ALA A 89 -19.48 -6.77 -12.68
C ALA A 89 -18.97 -8.21 -12.57
N LEU A 90 -17.65 -8.41 -12.55
CA LEU A 90 -17.02 -9.73 -12.38
C LEU A 90 -17.25 -10.30 -10.98
N LEU A 91 -17.11 -9.47 -9.94
CA LEU A 91 -17.36 -9.87 -8.55
C LEU A 91 -18.86 -10.20 -8.33
N GLU A 92 -19.77 -9.41 -8.87
CA GLU A 92 -21.23 -9.65 -8.85
C GLU A 92 -21.65 -10.89 -9.65
N ALA A 93 -20.85 -11.27 -10.64
CA ALA A 93 -21.01 -12.51 -11.40
C ALA A 93 -20.46 -13.74 -10.66
N GLY A 94 -19.74 -13.55 -9.55
CA GLY A 94 -19.21 -14.62 -8.70
C GLY A 94 -17.74 -14.97 -8.95
N ALA A 95 -16.96 -14.09 -9.60
CA ALA A 95 -15.51 -14.27 -9.67
C ALA A 95 -14.89 -14.25 -8.26
N ASP A 96 -14.05 -15.22 -7.93
CA ASP A 96 -13.35 -15.30 -6.66
C ASP A 96 -12.20 -14.27 -6.63
N PRO A 97 -12.22 -13.29 -5.71
CA PRO A 97 -11.13 -12.32 -5.57
C PRO A 97 -9.77 -12.96 -5.23
N ASN A 98 -9.77 -14.21 -4.75
CA ASN A 98 -8.58 -14.95 -4.34
C ASN A 98 -8.15 -16.04 -5.33
N ALA A 99 -8.84 -16.18 -6.48
CA ALA A 99 -8.63 -17.27 -7.45
C ALA A 99 -7.17 -17.49 -7.89
N SER A 100 -6.35 -16.44 -7.85
CA SER A 100 -4.93 -16.51 -8.18
C SER A 100 -4.03 -16.04 -7.04
N GLY A 101 -4.37 -16.37 -5.79
CA GLY A 101 -3.65 -15.92 -4.60
C GLY A 101 -3.65 -14.40 -4.50
N SER A 102 -4.81 -13.82 -4.19
CA SER A 102 -5.02 -12.39 -3.86
C SER A 102 -4.40 -11.34 -4.80
N VAL A 103 -4.01 -11.71 -6.03
CA VAL A 103 -3.39 -10.82 -7.04
C VAL A 103 -4.24 -9.59 -7.31
N MET A 104 -5.55 -9.67 -7.13
CA MET A 104 -6.45 -8.53 -7.23
C MET A 104 -6.04 -7.43 -6.26
N ALA A 105 -5.81 -7.77 -4.99
CA ALA A 105 -5.38 -6.82 -3.97
C ALA A 105 -3.96 -6.30 -4.23
N TYR A 106 -3.01 -7.18 -4.60
CA TYR A 106 -1.65 -6.75 -4.95
C TYR A 106 -1.60 -5.83 -6.19
N SER A 107 -2.51 -6.04 -7.14
CA SER A 107 -2.64 -5.15 -8.30
C SER A 107 -3.27 -3.81 -7.88
N ALA A 108 -4.24 -3.84 -6.97
CA ALA A 108 -4.92 -2.66 -6.47
C ALA A 108 -3.98 -1.71 -5.70
N VAL A 109 -3.11 -2.23 -4.83
CA VAL A 109 -2.18 -1.39 -4.04
C VAL A 109 -1.14 -0.64 -4.90
N GLN A 110 -0.95 -1.07 -6.15
CA GLN A 110 -0.08 -0.41 -7.12
C GLN A 110 -0.79 0.71 -7.92
N LEU A 111 -2.08 0.95 -7.66
CA LEU A 111 -2.85 1.97 -8.35
C LEU A 111 -2.67 3.35 -7.71
N PHE A 112 -2.31 4.30 -8.55
CA PHE A 112 -2.19 5.72 -8.21
C PHE A 112 -3.05 6.57 -9.14
N HIS A 113 -3.47 7.74 -8.66
CA HIS A 113 -4.21 8.71 -9.46
C HIS A 113 -3.39 9.15 -10.69
N PRO A 114 -4.03 9.32 -11.87
CA PRO A 114 -3.33 9.85 -13.04
C PRO A 114 -2.79 11.25 -12.75
N GLY A 115 -1.51 11.47 -13.03
CA GLY A 115 -0.85 12.75 -12.75
C GLY A 115 -0.18 12.83 -11.37
N SER A 116 -0.25 11.78 -10.55
CA SER A 116 0.61 11.69 -9.36
C SER A 116 2.09 11.77 -9.79
N PRO A 117 2.90 12.67 -9.20
CA PRO A 117 4.29 12.82 -9.58
C PRO A 117 5.08 11.57 -9.20
N SER A 118 5.76 10.91 -10.15
CA SER A 118 6.47 9.65 -9.90
C SER A 118 7.59 9.73 -8.83
N LEU A 119 8.03 10.93 -8.49
CA LEU A 119 9.07 11.21 -7.49
C LEU A 119 8.51 11.66 -6.13
N HIS A 120 7.19 11.79 -5.98
CA HIS A 120 6.58 12.16 -4.71
C HIS A 120 6.56 10.96 -3.76
N ILE A 121 6.95 11.19 -2.50
CA ILE A 121 7.11 10.13 -1.49
C ILE A 121 5.76 9.42 -1.21
N PHE A 122 4.67 10.18 -1.26
CA PHE A 122 3.30 9.66 -1.10
C PHE A 122 2.47 10.03 -2.32
N ASN A 123 2.41 9.13 -3.29
CA ASN A 123 1.53 9.30 -4.43
C ASN A 123 0.07 9.22 -3.98
N ASP A 124 -0.83 9.97 -4.63
CA ASP A 124 -2.27 9.81 -4.40
C ASP A 124 -2.68 8.40 -4.80
N GLY A 125 -2.82 7.54 -3.81
CA GLY A 125 -3.24 6.15 -3.93
C GLY A 125 -4.73 5.94 -3.66
N SER A 126 -5.51 7.02 -3.53
CA SER A 126 -6.96 6.94 -3.27
C SER A 126 -7.72 6.02 -4.24
N PRO A 127 -7.34 5.88 -5.54
CA PRO A 127 -8.00 4.91 -6.42
C PRO A 127 -7.88 3.46 -5.94
N ALA A 128 -6.78 3.08 -5.30
CA ALA A 128 -6.56 1.73 -4.79
C ALA A 128 -7.66 1.32 -3.80
N THR A 129 -8.09 2.25 -2.94
CA THR A 129 -9.07 1.98 -1.87
C THR A 129 -10.41 1.49 -2.41
N VAL A 130 -10.81 1.91 -3.61
CA VAL A 130 -12.08 1.49 -4.22
C VAL A 130 -12.04 0.04 -4.67
N PHE A 131 -10.91 -0.40 -5.23
CA PHE A 131 -10.70 -1.79 -5.59
C PHE A 131 -10.49 -2.67 -4.36
N LEU A 132 -9.79 -2.17 -3.34
CA LEU A 132 -9.60 -2.88 -2.07
C LEU A 132 -10.93 -3.02 -1.29
N ARG A 133 -11.80 -2.02 -1.33
CA ARG A 133 -13.17 -2.11 -0.81
C ARG A 133 -13.93 -3.23 -1.51
N ALA A 134 -13.96 -3.22 -2.85
CA ALA A 134 -14.62 -4.27 -3.62
C ALA A 134 -14.05 -5.67 -3.33
N TYR A 135 -12.73 -5.78 -3.17
CA TYR A 135 -12.03 -7.01 -2.80
C TYR A 135 -12.51 -7.55 -1.45
N ILE A 136 -12.50 -6.72 -0.40
CA ILE A 136 -12.92 -7.11 0.95
C ILE A 136 -14.41 -7.45 0.99
N ASP A 137 -15.25 -6.62 0.36
CA ASP A 137 -16.72 -6.80 0.35
C ASP A 137 -17.15 -8.13 -0.29
N HIS A 138 -16.29 -8.75 -1.13
CA HIS A 138 -16.53 -10.03 -1.79
C HIS A 138 -15.68 -11.18 -1.23
N GLY A 139 -15.17 -11.06 0.00
CA GLY A 139 -14.48 -12.16 0.68
C GLY A 139 -12.98 -12.27 0.39
N GLY A 140 -12.35 -11.17 -0.03
CA GLY A 140 -10.91 -11.09 -0.20
C GLY A 140 -10.13 -11.35 1.10
N LEU A 141 -9.09 -12.18 1.03
CA LEU A 141 -8.19 -12.50 2.12
C LEU A 141 -7.12 -11.41 2.32
N VAL A 142 -7.10 -10.78 3.49
CA VAL A 142 -6.25 -9.61 3.75
C VAL A 142 -4.95 -9.89 4.52
N ASN A 143 -4.89 -11.00 5.28
CA ASN A 143 -3.68 -11.48 5.96
C ASN A 143 -3.10 -12.66 5.17
N THR A 144 -2.68 -12.39 3.94
CA THR A 144 -2.12 -13.36 3.00
C THR A 144 -0.72 -12.94 2.56
N ALA A 145 0.09 -13.94 2.23
CA ALA A 145 1.41 -13.78 1.61
C ALA A 145 1.46 -14.39 0.20
N GLU A 146 0.33 -14.91 -0.29
CA GLU A 146 0.22 -15.49 -1.62
C GLU A 146 -0.30 -14.40 -2.56
N GLY A 147 0.59 -13.78 -3.33
CA GLY A 147 0.29 -12.74 -4.33
C GLY A 147 0.56 -13.20 -5.77
N GLY A 148 0.04 -14.38 -6.16
CA GLY A 148 0.29 -14.94 -7.50
C GLY A 148 1.76 -15.31 -7.76
N GLY A 149 2.47 -15.76 -6.72
CA GLY A 149 3.87 -16.19 -6.82
C GLY A 149 4.92 -15.15 -6.44
N THR A 150 4.52 -14.01 -5.85
CA THR A 150 5.41 -12.92 -5.37
C THR A 150 6.33 -13.27 -4.20
N GLY A 151 6.44 -14.54 -3.86
CA GLY A 151 7.02 -14.95 -2.59
C GLY A 151 6.16 -14.49 -1.42
N ASP A 152 6.54 -15.00 -0.25
CA ASP A 152 6.03 -14.86 1.10
C ASP A 152 5.84 -13.41 1.64
N LEU A 153 5.56 -12.42 0.80
CA LEU A 153 5.44 -11.02 1.19
C LEU A 153 4.00 -10.68 1.58
N PRO A 154 3.74 -10.26 2.84
CA PRO A 154 2.43 -9.77 3.28
C PRO A 154 1.85 -8.69 2.37
N LEU A 155 0.53 -8.71 2.12
CA LEU A 155 -0.17 -7.69 1.33
C LEU A 155 0.14 -6.27 1.80
N LEU A 156 0.17 -6.04 3.12
CA LEU A 156 0.44 -4.73 3.69
C LEU A 156 1.87 -4.23 3.37
N SER A 157 2.84 -5.12 3.22
CA SER A 157 4.21 -4.75 2.82
C SER A 157 4.28 -4.26 1.36
N ALA A 158 3.31 -4.60 0.51
CA ALA A 158 3.20 -4.09 -0.86
C ALA A 158 2.65 -2.65 -0.95
N THR A 159 2.28 -2.04 0.17
CA THR A 159 1.68 -0.68 0.22
C THR A 159 2.68 0.44 0.53
N THR A 160 3.99 0.17 0.56
CA THR A 160 5.00 1.13 1.06
C THR A 160 4.97 2.51 0.39
N SER A 161 4.65 2.57 -0.90
CA SER A 161 4.49 3.83 -1.66
C SER A 161 3.03 4.29 -1.80
N ASN A 162 2.07 3.55 -1.23
CA ASN A 162 0.64 3.81 -1.31
C ASN A 162 0.04 3.88 0.11
N LEU A 163 0.22 5.02 0.77
CA LEU A 163 -0.25 5.24 2.13
C LEU A 163 -1.78 5.17 2.25
N ALA A 164 -2.53 5.58 1.21
CA ALA A 164 -3.99 5.45 1.20
C ALA A 164 -4.43 3.98 1.28
N ALA A 165 -3.81 3.10 0.49
CA ALA A 165 -4.06 1.66 0.56
C ALA A 165 -3.64 1.08 1.92
N ARG A 166 -2.50 1.52 2.47
CA ARG A 166 -2.01 1.09 3.79
C ARG A 166 -3.00 1.44 4.89
N VAL A 167 -3.42 2.71 4.98
CA VAL A 167 -4.41 3.20 5.94
C VAL A 167 -5.71 2.42 5.81
N PHE A 168 -6.22 2.30 4.58
CA PHE A 168 -7.46 1.57 4.31
C PHE A 168 -7.39 0.12 4.80
N LEU A 169 -6.31 -0.61 4.52
CA LEU A 169 -6.16 -1.99 4.98
C LEU A 169 -6.10 -2.08 6.51
N LEU A 170 -5.35 -1.21 7.18
CA LEU A 170 -5.27 -1.17 8.64
C LEU A 170 -6.62 -0.86 9.30
N GLU A 171 -7.38 0.08 8.75
CA GLU A 171 -8.75 0.40 9.20
C GLU A 171 -9.71 -0.79 9.05
N ASN A 172 -9.46 -1.66 8.06
CA ASN A 172 -10.24 -2.88 7.83
C ASN A 172 -9.64 -4.12 8.53
N GLY A 173 -8.78 -3.92 9.54
CA GLY A 173 -8.36 -4.97 10.46
C GLY A 173 -7.24 -5.88 9.94
N VAL A 174 -6.49 -5.47 8.92
CA VAL A 174 -5.27 -6.17 8.51
C VAL A 174 -4.27 -6.18 9.65
N ASP A 175 -3.65 -7.34 9.89
CA ASP A 175 -2.62 -7.50 10.90
C ASP A 175 -1.30 -6.88 10.40
N SER A 176 -0.89 -5.79 11.05
CA SER A 176 0.32 -5.06 10.73
C SER A 176 1.62 -5.83 11.00
N TRP A 177 1.53 -6.91 11.78
CA TRP A 177 2.64 -7.79 12.16
C TRP A 177 2.66 -9.11 11.38
N TYR A 178 1.65 -9.36 10.54
CA TYR A 178 1.56 -10.58 9.77
C TYR A 178 2.81 -10.79 8.91
N THR A 179 3.33 -12.01 8.96
CA THR A 179 4.45 -12.51 8.15
C THR A 179 4.30 -14.03 8.05
N SER A 180 4.70 -14.62 6.93
CA SER A 180 4.72 -16.09 6.80
C SER A 180 5.99 -16.72 7.40
N TYR A 181 6.91 -15.91 7.91
CA TYR A 181 8.14 -16.38 8.55
C TYR A 181 8.01 -16.50 10.07
N SER A 182 8.72 -17.46 10.65
CA SER A 182 8.88 -17.53 12.11
C SER A 182 9.54 -16.25 12.65
N PRO A 183 9.07 -15.71 13.79
CA PRO A 183 9.66 -14.53 14.41
C PRO A 183 11.16 -14.68 14.66
N SER A 184 11.96 -13.76 14.13
CA SER A 184 13.39 -13.65 14.38
C SER A 184 13.89 -12.24 14.09
N ARG A 185 15.07 -11.87 14.61
CA ARG A 185 15.69 -10.57 14.35
C ARG A 185 15.93 -10.32 12.86
N LEU A 186 16.36 -11.34 12.12
CA LEU A 186 16.59 -11.25 10.67
C LEU A 186 15.27 -11.04 9.88
N ARG A 187 14.16 -11.57 10.40
CA ARG A 187 12.85 -11.51 9.74
C ARG A 187 11.94 -10.40 10.26
N PHE A 188 12.36 -9.66 11.29
CA PHE A 188 11.59 -8.52 11.81
C PHE A 188 11.15 -7.53 10.70
N PRO A 189 12.02 -7.15 9.72
CA PRO A 189 11.63 -6.26 8.64
C PRO A 189 10.71 -6.88 7.57
N THR A 190 10.29 -8.14 7.72
CA THR A 190 9.36 -8.78 6.76
C THR A 190 7.89 -8.46 7.04
N SER A 191 7.56 -8.14 8.30
CA SER A 191 6.26 -7.56 8.64
C SER A 191 6.20 -6.08 8.22
N ALA A 192 5.02 -5.58 7.88
CA ALA A 192 4.88 -4.19 7.42
C ALA A 192 5.30 -3.18 8.50
N LEU A 193 4.88 -3.40 9.76
CA LEU A 193 5.26 -2.51 10.86
C LEU A 193 6.72 -2.70 11.30
N GLY A 194 7.24 -3.93 11.27
CA GLY A 194 8.66 -4.17 11.51
C GLY A 194 9.55 -3.51 10.46
N ALA A 195 9.15 -3.52 9.18
CA ALA A 195 9.83 -2.78 8.11
C ALA A 195 9.81 -1.26 8.38
N LEU A 196 8.66 -0.73 8.83
CA LEU A 196 8.54 0.68 9.19
C LEU A 196 9.52 1.08 10.30
N ILE A 197 9.50 0.35 11.42
CA ILE A 197 10.37 0.62 12.58
C ILE A 197 11.85 0.46 12.19
N TRP A 198 12.18 -0.58 11.43
CA TRP A 198 13.54 -0.79 10.92
C TRP A 198 14.00 0.35 10.02
N GLY A 199 13.12 0.84 9.14
CA GLY A 199 13.38 1.92 8.20
C GLY A 199 13.24 3.33 8.78
N GLY A 200 12.77 3.49 10.03
CA GLY A 200 12.32 4.77 10.60
C GLY A 200 13.32 5.92 10.67
N ARG A 201 14.58 5.70 10.27
CA ARG A 201 15.59 6.76 10.02
C ARG A 201 15.42 7.46 8.67
N ALA A 202 14.75 6.83 7.73
CA ALA A 202 14.48 7.39 6.42
C ALA A 202 13.22 8.28 6.51
N PRO A 203 13.21 9.47 5.90
CA PRO A 203 12.13 10.45 6.08
C PRO A 203 10.74 9.90 5.74
N ASP A 204 10.64 9.10 4.68
CA ASP A 204 9.41 8.47 4.21
C ASP A 204 8.85 7.46 5.21
N TYR A 205 9.71 6.68 5.86
CA TYR A 205 9.32 5.74 6.91
C TYR A 205 8.97 6.46 8.22
N ALA A 206 9.75 7.47 8.61
CA ALA A 206 9.53 8.28 9.81
C ALA A 206 8.15 8.97 9.77
N GLU A 207 7.81 9.52 8.60
CA GLU A 207 6.53 10.17 8.39
C GLU A 207 5.37 9.17 8.43
N GLN A 208 5.51 8.01 7.77
CA GLN A 208 4.48 6.96 7.84
C GLN A 208 4.21 6.48 9.26
N ILE A 209 5.27 6.28 10.07
CA ILE A 209 5.10 5.90 11.47
C ILE A 209 4.27 6.95 12.21
N THR A 210 4.61 8.23 12.04
CA THR A 210 3.92 9.34 12.72
C THR A 210 2.45 9.42 12.31
N GLN A 211 2.17 9.36 11.01
CA GLN A 211 0.82 9.43 10.47
C GLN A 211 -0.07 8.25 10.90
N LEU A 212 0.50 7.04 10.92
CA LEU A 212 -0.24 5.86 11.39
C LEU A 212 -0.47 5.90 12.90
N ALA A 213 0.45 6.49 13.68
CA ALA A 213 0.28 6.66 15.12
C ALA A 213 -0.83 7.65 15.46
N GLU A 214 -0.85 8.81 14.81
CA GLU A 214 -1.88 9.85 14.98
C GLU A 214 -3.29 9.34 14.65
N LYS A 215 -3.39 8.42 13.69
CA LYS A 215 -4.65 7.75 13.33
C LYS A 215 -5.00 6.54 14.20
N CYS A 216 -4.18 6.23 15.22
CA CYS A 216 -4.31 5.05 16.07
C CYS A 216 -4.31 3.72 15.29
N LEU A 217 -3.58 3.65 14.18
CA LEU A 217 -3.50 2.47 13.30
C LEU A 217 -2.28 1.60 13.57
N LEU A 218 -1.33 2.10 14.36
CA LEU A 218 -0.25 1.28 14.89
C LEU A 218 -0.76 0.40 16.04
N ARG A 219 -0.36 -0.88 16.04
CA ARG A 219 -0.72 -1.83 17.10
C ARG A 219 0.53 -2.43 17.74
N PRO A 220 0.54 -2.69 19.05
CA PRO A 220 1.63 -3.41 19.69
C PRO A 220 1.88 -4.78 19.01
N PRO A 221 3.12 -5.26 18.93
CA PRO A 221 3.38 -6.61 18.46
C PRO A 221 2.81 -7.65 19.44
N ASP A 222 2.21 -8.71 18.88
CA ASP A 222 1.72 -9.86 19.64
C ASP A 222 2.87 -10.76 20.12
N GLN A 223 4.05 -10.64 19.48
CA GLN A 223 5.24 -11.43 19.79
C GLN A 223 6.18 -10.65 20.72
N PRO A 224 6.53 -11.18 21.91
CA PRO A 224 7.47 -10.53 22.84
C PRO A 224 8.81 -10.15 22.20
N LEU A 225 9.35 -11.05 21.35
CA LEU A 225 10.59 -10.81 20.62
C LEU A 225 10.53 -9.56 19.74
N TYR A 226 9.40 -9.29 19.09
CA TYR A 226 9.24 -8.09 18.26
C TYR A 226 9.13 -6.82 19.09
N ARG A 227 8.62 -6.89 20.32
CA ARG A 227 8.63 -5.75 21.26
C ARG A 227 10.07 -5.38 21.61
N GLU A 228 10.89 -6.36 21.97
CA GLU A 228 12.31 -6.17 22.30
C GLU A 228 13.09 -5.61 21.12
N ILE A 229 12.92 -6.18 19.92
CA ILE A 229 13.58 -5.71 18.70
C ILE A 229 13.14 -4.27 18.38
N SER A 230 11.85 -3.95 18.49
CA SER A 230 11.35 -2.60 18.23
C SER A 230 11.99 -1.57 19.15
N GLN A 231 12.06 -1.87 20.47
CA GLN A 231 12.72 -0.98 21.43
C GLN A 231 14.20 -0.80 21.11
N GLN A 232 14.93 -1.88 20.82
CA GLN A 232 16.35 -1.80 20.49
C GLN A 232 16.58 -1.01 19.20
N THR A 233 15.81 -1.25 18.15
CA THR A 233 15.93 -0.55 16.87
C THR A 233 15.64 0.94 16.99
N LEU A 234 14.58 1.33 17.72
CA LEU A 234 14.28 2.75 17.95
C LEU A 234 15.37 3.45 18.77
N ARG A 235 15.95 2.75 19.75
CA ARG A 235 17.12 3.24 20.49
C ARG A 235 18.34 3.42 19.60
N ASP A 236 18.67 2.41 18.79
CA ASP A 236 19.82 2.44 17.87
C ASP A 236 19.71 3.64 16.90
N HIS A 237 18.50 3.94 16.41
CA HIS A 237 18.26 5.11 15.57
C HIS A 237 18.56 6.42 16.30
N LEU A 238 18.14 6.58 17.56
CA LEU A 238 18.45 7.77 18.35
C LEU A 238 19.94 7.91 18.65
N GLU A 239 20.62 6.82 19.01
CA GLU A 239 22.06 6.81 19.31
C GLU A 239 22.89 7.23 18.10
N LEU A 240 22.48 6.81 16.89
CA LEU A 240 23.18 7.16 15.64
C LEU A 240 23.23 8.67 15.40
N TYR A 241 22.19 9.41 15.80
CA TYR A 241 22.06 10.85 15.60
C TYR A 241 22.29 11.67 16.88
N GLY A 242 22.66 11.06 18.01
CA GLY A 242 22.79 11.77 19.29
C GLY A 242 23.76 12.96 19.25
N GLU A 243 24.82 12.88 18.46
CA GLU A 243 25.81 13.96 18.29
C GLU A 243 25.56 14.80 17.02
N ALA A 244 24.34 14.78 16.48
CA ALA A 244 23.98 15.52 15.27
C ALA A 244 24.21 17.03 15.46
N SER A 245 25.02 17.60 14.56
CA SER A 245 25.36 19.02 14.55
C SER A 245 25.12 19.62 13.16
N GLY A 246 24.71 20.89 13.15
CA GLY A 246 24.32 21.60 11.94
C GLY A 246 22.87 21.34 11.50
N PRO A 247 22.31 22.18 10.62
CA PRO A 247 20.87 22.18 10.31
C PRO A 247 20.36 20.85 9.75
N THR A 248 21.08 20.25 8.79
CA THR A 248 20.65 19.02 8.12
C THR A 248 20.60 17.81 9.04
N GLU A 249 21.64 17.60 9.85
CA GLU A 249 21.68 16.45 10.76
C GLU A 249 20.72 16.65 11.94
N ARG A 250 20.52 17.89 12.41
CA ARG A 250 19.50 18.21 13.42
C ARG A 250 18.08 18.00 12.90
N HIS A 251 17.81 18.33 11.64
CA HIS A 251 16.55 18.00 10.99
C HIS A 251 16.30 16.48 10.91
N LYS A 252 17.32 15.68 10.55
CA LYS A 252 17.21 14.20 10.56
C LYS A 252 16.96 13.67 11.98
N LEU A 253 17.67 14.18 12.98
CA LEU A 253 17.46 13.83 14.37
C LEU A 253 16.01 14.16 14.80
N TRP A 254 15.49 15.32 14.41
CA TRP A 254 14.08 15.68 14.67
C TRP A 254 13.12 14.65 14.07
N GLN A 255 13.31 14.24 12.81
CA GLN A 255 12.47 13.23 12.16
C GLN A 255 12.50 11.89 12.90
N VAL A 256 13.70 11.44 13.30
CA VAL A 256 13.87 10.23 14.11
C VAL A 256 13.19 10.36 15.47
N GLN A 257 13.33 11.50 16.15
CA GLN A 257 12.67 11.75 17.43
C GLN A 257 11.15 11.70 17.31
N LYS A 258 10.55 12.27 16.24
CA LYS A 258 9.12 12.17 15.98
C LYS A 258 8.69 10.73 15.70
N ALA A 259 9.42 10.01 14.86
CA ALA A 259 9.15 8.61 14.55
C ALA A 259 9.30 7.67 15.77
N VAL A 260 10.14 8.01 16.75
CA VAL A 260 10.29 7.26 18.00
C VAL A 260 9.21 7.64 19.02
N ARG A 261 8.87 8.92 19.14
CA ARG A 261 7.80 9.40 20.04
C ARG A 261 6.42 8.89 19.63
N ALA A 262 6.11 8.93 18.34
CA ALA A 262 4.83 8.48 17.80
C ALA A 262 4.34 7.09 18.30
N PRO A 263 5.13 6.00 18.22
CA PRO A 263 4.73 4.70 18.77
C PRO A 263 4.75 4.63 20.30
N ILE A 264 5.48 5.51 20.99
CA ILE A 264 5.41 5.62 22.45
C ILE A 264 4.08 6.27 22.86
N ASP A 265 3.73 7.38 22.23
CA ASP A 265 2.52 8.16 22.51
C ASP A 265 1.24 7.36 22.15
N ALA A 266 1.33 6.51 21.12
CA ALA A 266 0.28 5.58 20.73
C ALA A 266 0.21 4.29 21.58
N ASP A 267 1.02 4.16 22.64
CA ASP A 267 1.15 2.97 23.50
C ASP A 267 1.49 1.66 22.73
N VAL A 268 2.20 1.79 21.62
CA VAL A 268 2.64 0.66 20.77
C VAL A 268 3.97 0.11 21.26
N VAL A 269 4.87 1.01 21.70
CA VAL A 269 6.18 0.69 22.24
C VAL A 269 6.33 1.33 23.60
N ARG A 270 6.50 0.51 24.63
CA ARG A 270 6.90 1.00 25.96
C ARG A 270 8.36 1.48 25.91
N PRO A 271 8.69 2.75 26.24
CA PRO A 271 10.06 3.23 26.17
C PRO A 271 10.92 2.68 27.32
N SER A 272 12.21 2.47 27.03
CA SER A 272 13.21 2.22 28.07
C SER A 272 13.74 3.55 28.65
N PRO A 273 14.32 3.56 29.88
CA PRO A 273 14.92 4.78 30.43
C PRO A 273 15.99 5.39 29.52
N ALA A 274 16.74 4.57 28.78
CA ALA A 274 17.74 5.04 27.83
C ALA A 274 17.13 5.78 26.63
N ILE A 275 15.97 5.32 26.13
CA ILE A 275 15.25 6.02 25.05
C ILE A 275 14.77 7.39 25.54
N LEU A 276 14.18 7.46 26.73
CA LEU A 276 13.72 8.73 27.31
C LEU A 276 14.87 9.71 27.50
N ASP A 277 15.99 9.25 28.06
CA ASP A 277 17.20 10.06 28.22
C ASP A 277 17.74 10.60 26.88
N LEU A 278 17.77 9.79 25.82
CA LEU A 278 18.19 10.23 24.49
C LEU A 278 17.21 11.24 23.86
N LEU A 279 15.90 11.04 24.03
CA LEU A 279 14.86 11.96 23.57
C LEU A 279 14.92 13.31 24.29
N ASP A 280 15.32 13.33 25.57
CA ASP A 280 15.39 14.54 26.39
C ASP A 280 16.73 15.27 26.21
N ARG A 281 17.86 14.56 26.28
CA ARG A 281 19.22 15.14 26.18
C ARG A 281 19.46 15.81 24.83
N HIS A 282 18.98 15.19 23.76
CA HIS A 282 19.24 15.63 22.38
C HIS A 282 17.99 16.26 21.74
N ALA A 283 17.03 16.74 22.55
CA ALA A 283 15.77 17.29 22.05
C ALA A 283 15.99 18.35 20.96
N VAL A 284 15.37 18.15 19.79
CA VAL A 284 15.38 19.12 18.71
C VAL A 284 14.05 19.88 18.69
N PRO A 285 14.05 21.23 18.76
CA PRO A 285 12.83 22.02 18.67
C PRO A 285 12.10 21.84 17.34
N ASP A 286 10.77 21.93 17.35
CA ASP A 286 9.95 21.80 16.13
C ASP A 286 10.28 22.85 15.06
N ALA A 287 10.78 24.02 15.46
CA ALA A 287 11.23 25.07 14.54
C ALA A 287 12.48 24.70 13.71
N GLU A 288 13.23 23.67 14.14
CA GLU A 288 14.39 23.13 13.41
C GLU A 288 14.04 21.86 12.62
N GLY A 289 12.80 21.39 12.79
CA GLY A 289 12.25 20.19 12.17
C GLY A 289 11.32 20.50 11.01
N GLY A 290 10.78 19.43 10.43
CA GLY A 290 9.78 19.50 9.37
C GLY A 290 9.60 18.17 8.67
N TRP A 291 8.38 17.94 8.18
CA TRP A 291 8.13 16.85 7.24
C TRP A 291 8.47 17.29 5.83
N ILE A 292 8.85 16.33 4.99
CA ILE A 292 9.06 16.58 3.57
C ILE A 292 7.71 16.88 2.90
N LEU A 293 6.65 16.25 3.40
CA LEU A 293 5.29 16.66 3.06
C LEU A 293 4.89 17.92 3.82
N HIS A 294 4.31 18.88 3.10
CA HIS A 294 3.65 20.02 3.71
C HIS A 294 2.46 19.58 4.58
N GLU A 295 2.07 20.44 5.53
CA GLU A 295 0.80 20.26 6.23
C GLU A 295 -0.35 20.15 5.21
N GLY A 296 -1.17 19.13 5.38
CA GLY A 296 -2.20 18.75 4.43
C GLY A 296 -1.72 17.84 3.30
N ALA A 297 -0.43 17.72 2.93
CA ALA A 297 0.06 16.98 1.74
C ALA A 297 -0.16 15.45 1.75
N LEU A 298 -0.88 14.93 2.74
CA LEU A 298 -1.66 13.71 2.63
C LEU A 298 -2.91 13.84 1.75
N TRP A 299 -3.17 15.04 1.19
CA TRP A 299 -4.36 15.48 0.42
C TRP A 299 -4.92 14.31 -0.39
N GLN A 300 -5.87 13.62 0.23
CA GLN A 300 -6.97 12.97 -0.44
C GLN A 300 -7.90 14.11 -0.88
N ARG A 301 -8.67 13.91 -1.95
CA ARG A 301 -9.45 14.97 -2.63
C ARG A 301 -10.62 15.57 -1.81
N HIS A 302 -10.59 15.44 -0.49
CA HIS A 302 -11.61 15.84 0.47
C HIS A 302 -10.96 16.29 1.79
N ASP A 303 -10.40 17.50 1.84
CA ASP A 303 -10.08 18.17 3.11
C ASP A 303 -10.88 19.46 3.27
N ASP A 304 -11.52 19.53 4.43
CA ASP A 304 -12.04 20.69 5.14
C ASP A 304 -10.86 21.62 5.53
N PRO A 305 -10.99 22.95 5.55
CA PRO A 305 -9.87 23.87 5.66
C PRO A 305 -9.58 24.18 7.13
N HIS A 306 -8.41 23.76 7.63
CA HIS A 306 -7.80 24.40 8.80
C HIS A 306 -6.34 24.77 8.53
N GLU A 307 -6.01 25.99 8.96
CA GLU A 307 -4.83 26.77 8.61
C GLU A 307 -3.57 26.34 9.39
N GLY A 308 -2.43 26.23 8.68
CA GLY A 308 -1.23 26.98 9.05
C GLY A 308 0.03 26.20 9.45
N SER A 309 0.98 26.07 8.52
CA SER A 309 2.40 25.81 8.82
C SER A 309 3.31 26.71 7.98
N VAL A 310 4.03 27.56 8.72
CA VAL A 310 4.95 28.62 8.27
C VAL A 310 6.35 28.03 8.18
N LEU A 311 6.66 27.26 7.14
CA LEU A 311 8.05 27.07 6.70
C LEU A 311 8.09 26.95 5.18
N GLY A 312 8.17 28.12 4.54
CA GLY A 312 8.53 28.28 3.14
C GLY A 312 9.98 27.89 2.87
N THR A 313 10.27 26.60 2.86
CA THR A 313 11.53 26.05 2.34
C THR A 313 11.20 24.97 1.32
N ASN A 314 11.13 25.41 0.06
CA ASN A 314 11.30 24.53 -1.09
C ASN A 314 12.68 23.87 -0.96
N ILE A 315 12.71 22.58 -0.66
CA ILE A 315 13.91 21.78 -0.88
C ILE A 315 13.85 21.37 -2.36
N HIS A 316 14.77 21.94 -3.16
CA HIS A 316 14.97 21.62 -4.57
C HIS A 316 15.57 20.23 -4.76
#